data_AF-A0A2V5Q5W6-F1
#
_entry.id   AF-A0A2V5Q5W6-F1
#
_cell.length_a   1.000
_cell.length_b   1.000
_cell.length_c   1.000
_cell.angle_alpha   90.00
_cell.angle_beta   90.00
_cell.angle_gamma   90.00
#
_symmetry.space_group_name_H-M   'P 1'
#
loop_
_entity.id
_entity.type
_entity.pdbx_description
1 polymer ?
#
loop_
_entity_poly.entity_id
_entity_poly.type
_entity_poly.pdbx_seq_one_letter_code
_entity_poly.pdbx_strand_id
1 'polypeptide(L)'
;MLGRNPIGAKQEEGDNKTPEGVYRIDGRNPQSNFHLALHVSYPSDEDKVHAGERGVSAGFDIMIHGIQNGRGWIGAFHRLSDWTAGCIALTDEEIEELWGVTPDGTIVEIQP
;
A
#
# COMPACT_ATOMS: atom_id res chain seq x y z
N MET A 1 8.30 -1.95 2.79
CA MET A 1 7.99 -3.39 2.64
C MET A 1 6.75 -3.57 1.80
N LEU A 2 6.62 -4.73 1.17
CA LEU A 2 5.50 -5.09 0.31
C LEU A 2 4.63 -6.14 1.02
N GLY A 3 3.59 -6.63 0.35
CA GLY A 3 2.74 -7.71 0.85
C GLY A 3 3.50 -9.01 1.13
N ARG A 4 2.90 -9.89 1.97
CA ARG A 4 3.46 -11.22 2.34
C ARG A 4 3.77 -12.15 1.17
N ASN A 5 3.28 -11.85 -0.03
CA ASN A 5 3.60 -12.54 -1.27
C ASN A 5 4.20 -11.55 -2.28
N PRO A 6 5.48 -11.16 -2.15
CA PRO A 6 6.04 -10.03 -2.89
C PRO A 6 6.35 -10.36 -4.36
N ILE A 7 6.03 -11.57 -4.84
CA ILE A 7 6.36 -11.99 -6.20
C ILE A 7 5.20 -11.66 -7.16
N GLY A 8 5.42 -10.63 -7.96
CA GLY A 8 4.54 -10.16 -9.02
C GLY A 8 3.33 -9.38 -8.51
N ALA A 9 2.68 -8.67 -9.43
CA ALA A 9 1.53 -7.83 -9.15
C ALA A 9 0.37 -8.56 -8.48
N LYS A 10 -0.37 -7.80 -7.66
CA LYS A 10 -1.68 -8.15 -7.12
C LYS A 10 -2.70 -8.47 -8.22
N GLN A 11 -3.43 -9.57 -8.06
CA GLN A 11 -4.40 -10.10 -9.03
C GLN A 11 -5.77 -10.33 -8.40
N GLU A 12 -5.85 -10.51 -7.07
CA GLU A 12 -7.12 -10.75 -6.38
C GLU A 12 -7.08 -10.37 -4.89
N GLU A 13 -8.25 -10.11 -4.31
CA GLU A 13 -8.41 -9.92 -2.88
C GLU A 13 -7.88 -11.13 -2.10
N GLY A 14 -7.04 -10.88 -1.10
CA GLY A 14 -6.46 -11.94 -0.25
C GLY A 14 -5.21 -12.65 -0.80
N ASP A 15 -4.71 -12.30 -1.99
CA ASP A 15 -3.45 -12.87 -2.52
C ASP A 15 -2.17 -12.41 -1.79
N ASN A 16 -2.31 -11.43 -0.88
CA ASN A 16 -1.26 -10.78 -0.11
C ASN A 16 -0.14 -10.16 -0.94
N LYS A 17 -0.44 -9.76 -2.18
CA LYS A 17 0.51 -9.10 -3.06
C LYS A 17 0.32 -7.59 -3.01
N THR A 18 1.40 -6.84 -3.22
CA THR A 18 1.29 -5.40 -3.51
C THR A 18 1.03 -5.24 -5.01
N PRO A 19 0.14 -4.33 -5.43
CA PRO A 19 -0.04 -4.05 -6.85
C PRO A 19 1.23 -3.45 -7.46
N GLU A 20 1.50 -3.78 -8.72
CA GLU A 20 2.54 -3.14 -9.53
C GLU A 20 1.85 -2.28 -10.59
N GLY A 21 2.46 -1.18 -11.00
CA GLY A 21 1.89 -0.24 -12.00
C GLY A 21 1.85 1.21 -11.53
N VAL A 22 1.12 2.04 -12.27
CA VAL A 22 1.03 3.48 -12.05
C VAL A 22 -0.33 3.84 -11.45
N TYR A 23 -0.29 4.43 -10.27
CA TYR A 23 -1.45 4.84 -9.48
C TYR A 23 -1.33 6.31 -9.04
N ARG A 24 -2.29 6.77 -8.25
CA ARG A 24 -2.25 8.08 -7.60
C ARG A 24 -2.50 7.95 -6.11
N ILE A 25 -1.99 8.92 -5.34
CA ILE A 25 -2.52 9.18 -4.01
C ILE A 25 -3.84 9.93 -4.16
N ASP A 26 -4.94 9.36 -3.71
CA ASP A 26 -6.30 9.93 -3.84
C ASP A 26 -7.02 10.09 -2.49
N GLY A 27 -6.34 9.77 -1.39
CA GLY A 27 -6.87 9.94 -0.05
C GLY A 27 -5.81 9.87 1.03
N ARG A 28 -6.18 10.33 2.23
CA ARG A 28 -5.31 10.39 3.40
C ARG A 28 -6.07 10.10 4.67
N ASN A 29 -5.43 9.40 5.60
CA ASN A 29 -6.01 9.07 6.90
C ASN A 29 -4.99 9.26 8.04
N PRO A 30 -5.03 10.40 8.76
CA PRO A 30 -4.16 10.63 9.91
C PRO A 30 -4.65 9.92 11.19
N GLN A 31 -5.87 9.36 11.18
CA GLN A 31 -6.48 8.67 12.33
C GLN A 31 -6.49 7.15 12.13
N SER A 32 -5.59 6.63 11.30
CA SER A 32 -5.51 5.20 11.00
C SER A 32 -4.96 4.41 12.20
N ASN A 33 -5.05 3.07 12.16
CA ASN A 33 -4.38 2.20 13.14
C ASN A 33 -2.85 2.17 13.01
N PHE A 34 -2.32 2.84 12.00
CA PHE A 34 -0.91 3.03 11.69
C PHE A 34 -0.55 4.51 11.75
N HIS A 35 0.73 4.80 11.90
CA HIS A 35 1.25 6.16 11.87
C HIS A 35 1.11 6.74 10.47
N LEU A 36 0.06 7.54 10.25
CA LEU A 36 -0.33 8.10 8.95
C LEU A 36 -0.60 7.04 7.87
N ALA A 37 -1.55 7.33 6.97
CA ALA A 37 -1.81 6.46 5.83
C ALA A 37 -2.24 7.27 4.60
N LEU A 38 -1.61 7.02 3.46
CA LEU A 38 -1.95 7.55 2.15
C LEU A 38 -2.64 6.44 1.35
N HIS A 39 -3.82 6.71 0.81
CA HIS A 39 -4.55 5.76 -0.02
C HIS A 39 -4.01 5.79 -1.44
N VAL A 40 -3.73 4.62 -1.99
CA VAL A 40 -3.33 4.42 -3.39
C VAL A 40 -4.60 4.09 -4.18
N SER A 41 -4.75 4.69 -5.36
CA SER A 41 -5.92 4.54 -6.24
C SER A 41 -6.05 3.16 -6.90
N TYR A 42 -5.56 2.10 -6.25
CA TYR A 42 -5.80 0.72 -6.63
C TYR A 42 -7.19 0.28 -6.13
N PRO A 43 -7.96 -0.50 -6.91
CA PRO A 43 -7.65 -1.00 -8.25
C PRO A 43 -7.92 0.03 -9.36
N SER A 44 -7.07 0.02 -10.38
CA SER A 44 -7.34 0.69 -11.65
C SER A 44 -8.47 -0.01 -12.41
N ASP A 45 -8.94 0.59 -13.51
CA ASP A 45 -9.95 -0.06 -14.34
C ASP A 45 -9.43 -1.33 -15.02
N GLU A 46 -8.14 -1.36 -15.36
CA GLU A 46 -7.46 -2.55 -15.90
C GLU A 46 -7.40 -3.67 -14.85
N ASP A 47 -7.04 -3.34 -13.60
CA ASP A 47 -7.04 -4.32 -12.49
C ASP A 47 -8.43 -4.94 -12.27
N LYS A 48 -9.48 -4.12 -12.32
CA LYS A 48 -10.87 -4.58 -12.19
C LYS A 48 -11.28 -5.49 -13.35
N VAL A 49 -10.88 -5.16 -14.58
CA VAL A 49 -11.16 -5.99 -15.75
C VAL A 49 -10.46 -7.34 -15.63
N HIS A 50 -9.16 -7.36 -15.33
CA HIS A 50 -8.39 -8.61 -15.19
C HIS A 50 -8.93 -9.51 -14.08
N ALA A 51 -9.29 -8.95 -12.92
CA ALA A 51 -9.92 -9.71 -11.85
C ALA A 51 -11.30 -10.23 -12.28
N GLY A 52 -12.09 -9.40 -12.96
CA GLY A 52 -13.41 -9.75 -13.48
C GLY A 52 -13.40 -10.89 -14.50
N GLU A 53 -12.40 -10.95 -15.40
CA GLU A 53 -12.22 -12.04 -16.36
C GLU A 53 -11.99 -13.40 -15.69
N ARG A 54 -11.43 -13.38 -14.48
CA ARG A 54 -11.20 -14.56 -13.64
C ARG A 54 -12.35 -14.85 -12.67
N GLY A 55 -13.37 -13.99 -12.63
CA GLY A 55 -14.51 -14.11 -11.70
C GLY A 55 -14.16 -13.82 -10.24
N VAL A 56 -13.12 -13.04 -9.98
CA VAL A 56 -12.65 -12.67 -8.63
C VAL A 56 -12.69 -11.15 -8.42
N SER A 57 -12.63 -10.71 -7.16
CA SER A 57 -12.47 -9.31 -6.78
C SER A 57 -10.99 -8.93 -6.84
N ALA A 58 -10.65 -7.76 -7.39
CA ALA A 58 -9.29 -7.20 -7.30
C ALA A 58 -8.92 -6.82 -5.84
N GLY A 59 -9.93 -6.61 -4.99
CA GLY A 59 -9.76 -6.00 -3.67
C GLY A 59 -9.67 -4.48 -3.75
N PHE A 60 -9.25 -3.87 -2.65
CA PHE A 60 -9.21 -2.42 -2.43
C PHE A 60 -8.30 -2.09 -1.23
N ASP A 61 -8.30 -0.85 -0.76
CA ASP A 61 -7.60 -0.38 0.45
C ASP A 61 -6.08 -0.63 0.45
N ILE A 62 -5.43 -0.40 -0.69
CA ILE A 62 -3.96 -0.38 -0.74
C ILE A 62 -3.48 0.96 -0.18
N MET A 63 -2.75 0.90 0.93
CA MET A 63 -2.26 2.08 1.63
C MET A 63 -0.72 2.11 1.63
N ILE A 64 -0.14 3.31 1.58
CA ILE A 64 1.22 3.57 2.04
C ILE A 64 1.09 4.10 3.47
N HIS A 65 1.66 3.42 4.45
CA HIS A 65 1.49 3.77 5.87
C HIS A 65 2.77 3.58 6.68
N GLY A 66 2.84 4.24 7.83
CA GLY A 66 3.92 4.03 8.81
C GLY A 66 3.78 2.75 9.61
N ILE A 67 4.39 2.69 10.78
CA ILE A 67 4.33 1.51 11.64
C ILE A 67 3.00 1.52 12.44
N GLN A 68 2.56 0.35 12.89
CA GLN A 68 1.38 0.24 13.75
C GLN A 68 1.52 1.13 14.99
N ASN A 69 0.44 1.84 15.35
CA ASN A 69 0.43 2.75 16.49
C ASN A 69 0.92 2.05 17.76
N GLY A 70 1.81 2.71 18.51
CA GLY A 70 2.46 2.17 19.70
C GLY A 70 3.66 1.24 19.43
N ARG A 71 4.02 1.02 18.16
CA ARG A 71 5.18 0.20 17.76
C ARG A 71 6.24 0.95 16.97
N GLY A 72 6.13 2.27 16.78
CA GLY A 72 7.09 3.09 16.02
C GLY A 72 8.57 2.91 16.40
N TRP A 73 8.84 2.61 17.68
CA TRP A 73 10.19 2.35 18.20
C TRP A 73 10.95 1.22 17.51
N ILE A 74 10.26 0.29 16.84
CA ILE A 74 10.92 -0.77 16.05
C ILE A 74 11.59 -0.18 14.80
N GLY A 75 11.16 0.99 14.32
CA GLY A 75 11.73 1.67 13.16
C GLY A 75 11.98 0.71 11.99
N ALA A 76 13.17 0.81 11.39
CA ALA A 76 13.60 -0.03 10.28
C ALA A 76 13.56 -1.55 10.54
N PHE A 77 13.54 -2.02 11.79
CA PHE A 77 13.41 -3.45 12.09
C PHE A 77 12.07 -4.04 11.64
N HIS A 78 11.03 -3.21 11.42
CA HIS A 78 9.79 -3.67 10.82
C HIS A 78 10.04 -4.40 9.48
N ARG A 79 11.11 -4.04 8.75
CA ARG A 79 11.44 -4.57 7.41
C ARG A 79 11.86 -6.04 7.38
N LEU A 80 12.06 -6.65 8.55
CA LEU A 80 12.54 -8.03 8.67
C LEU A 80 11.46 -9.08 8.34
N SER A 81 10.20 -8.67 8.17
CA SER A 81 9.11 -9.57 7.78
C SER A 81 8.04 -8.81 7.01
N ASP A 82 7.75 -9.20 5.77
CA ASP A 82 6.57 -8.71 5.05
C ASP A 82 5.32 -9.13 5.83
N TRP A 83 4.57 -8.17 6.35
CA TRP A 83 3.43 -8.45 7.25
C TRP A 83 2.11 -7.89 6.75
N THR A 84 2.11 -7.05 5.72
CA THR A 84 0.90 -6.47 5.16
C THR A 84 0.19 -7.48 4.25
N ALA A 85 -1.10 -7.24 4.02
CA ALA A 85 -1.89 -8.00 3.03
C ALA A 85 -1.81 -7.39 1.61
N GLY A 86 -0.84 -6.50 1.37
CA GLY A 86 -0.66 -5.79 0.09
C GLY A 86 -0.30 -4.31 0.25
N CYS A 87 -0.53 -3.70 1.41
CA CYS A 87 -0.10 -2.33 1.71
C CYS A 87 1.43 -2.17 1.70
N ILE A 88 1.90 -0.93 1.56
CA ILE A 88 3.30 -0.56 1.59
C ILE A 88 3.61 0.04 2.96
N ALA A 89 4.41 -0.66 3.75
CA ALA A 89 4.82 -0.19 5.08
C ALA A 89 6.17 0.53 5.04
N LEU A 90 6.24 1.71 5.66
CA LEU A 90 7.42 2.55 5.86
C LEU A 90 7.71 2.72 7.36
N THR A 91 8.85 3.34 7.71
CA THR A 91 9.03 3.84 9.08
C THR A 91 8.16 5.10 9.32
N ASP A 92 7.99 5.46 10.59
CA ASP A 92 7.20 6.64 10.97
C ASP A 92 7.84 7.93 10.41
N GLU A 93 9.16 8.02 10.40
CA GLU A 93 9.89 9.16 9.84
C GLU A 93 9.73 9.26 8.31
N GLU A 94 9.80 8.12 7.60
CA GLU A 94 9.66 8.08 6.14
C GLU A 94 8.25 8.46 5.68
N ILE A 95 7.21 7.97 6.38
CA ILE A 95 5.85 8.34 6.02
C ILE A 95 5.54 9.80 6.37
N GLU A 96 6.14 10.37 7.42
CA GLU A 96 6.02 11.80 7.74
C GLU A 96 6.60 12.68 6.63
N GLU A 97 7.77 12.32 6.10
CA GLU A 97 8.37 13.01 4.97
C GLU A 97 7.45 12.95 3.73
N LEU A 98 7.04 11.74 3.34
CA LEU A 98 6.13 11.52 2.22
C LEU A 98 4.82 12.29 2.40
N TRP A 99 4.23 12.26 3.60
CA TRP A 99 2.99 12.96 3.90
C TRP A 99 3.09 14.47 3.65
N GLY A 100 4.23 15.07 4.01
CA GLY A 100 4.47 16.51 3.84
C GLY A 100 4.63 16.95 2.38
N VAL A 101 5.09 16.07 1.50
CA VAL A 101 5.48 16.42 0.11
C VAL A 101 4.57 15.84 -0.98
N THR A 102 3.61 14.99 -0.62
CA THR A 102 2.84 14.19 -1.60
C THR A 102 1.38 14.64 -1.68
N PRO A 103 1.04 15.77 -2.33
CA PRO A 103 -0.36 16.22 -2.48
C PRO A 103 -1.25 15.15 -3.14
N ASP A 104 -2.55 15.21 -2.89
CA ASP A 104 -3.50 14.33 -3.57
C ASP A 104 -3.42 14.56 -5.09
N GLY A 105 -3.50 13.47 -5.86
CA GLY A 105 -3.23 13.41 -7.29
C GLY A 105 -1.77 13.08 -7.63
N THR A 106 -0.84 13.06 -6.68
CA THR A 106 0.57 12.67 -6.91
C THR A 106 0.63 11.27 -7.50
N ILE A 107 1.43 11.11 -8.56
CA ILE A 107 1.64 9.82 -9.22
C ILE A 107 2.53 8.95 -8.34
N VAL A 108 2.12 7.69 -8.17
CA VAL A 108 2.91 6.65 -7.51
C VAL A 108 3.15 5.55 -8.53
N GLU A 109 4.41 5.23 -8.78
CA GLU A 109 4.80 4.08 -9.57
C GLU A 109 5.28 2.98 -8.61
N ILE A 110 4.65 1.81 -8.67
CA ILE A 110 5.04 0.64 -7.88
C ILE A 110 5.68 -0.37 -8.83
N GLN A 111 6.94 -0.69 -8.57
CA GLN A 111 7.78 -1.56 -9.40
C GLN A 111 8.21 -2.83 -8.64
N PRO A 112 8.63 -3.89 -9.37
CA PRO A 112 9.16 -5.13 -8.79
C PRO A 112 10.42 -4.94 -7.93
#